data_AF-A0A8J1JH78-F1
#
_entry.id   AF-A0A8J1JH78-F1
#
_cell.length_a   1.000
_cell.length_b   1.000
_cell.length_c   1.000
_cell.angle_alpha   90.00
_cell.angle_beta   90.00
_cell.angle_gamma   90.00
#
_symmetry.space_group_name_H-M   'P 1'
#
loop_
_entity.id
_entity.type
_entity.pdbx_description
1 polymer ?
#
loop_
_entity_poly.entity_id
_entity_poly.type
_entity_poly.pdbx_seq_one_letter_code
_entity_poly.pdbx_strand_id
1 'polypeptide(L)' 'MNSFLLKALLLGTLAGMVLTAPNAQKAQEPLCSRYGEAPCKLEYNPVCGTDGNTYGNECSLCYENRLRSEKIQIQHVGHC' A
#
# COMPACT_ATOMS: atom_id res chain seq x y z
N MET A 1 31.59 -27.69 -4.18
CA MET A 1 32.05 -26.52 -4.97
C MET A 1 30.97 -26.13 -5.97
N ASN A 2 29.80 -25.74 -5.46
CA ASN A 2 29.21 -24.39 -5.53
C ASN A 2 28.79 -23.91 -6.94
N SER A 3 27.66 -24.46 -7.41
CA SER A 3 26.85 -23.94 -8.54
C SER A 3 26.49 -22.45 -8.42
N PHE A 4 26.58 -21.89 -7.20
CA PHE A 4 26.40 -20.48 -6.91
C PHE A 4 27.40 -19.57 -7.65
N LEU A 5 28.63 -20.02 -7.89
CA LEU A 5 29.65 -19.21 -8.59
C LEU A 5 29.36 -19.07 -10.09
N LEU A 6 28.71 -20.07 -10.70
CA LEU A 6 28.39 -20.04 -12.13
C LEU A 6 27.21 -19.10 -12.43
N LYS A 7 26.28 -18.95 -11.50
CA LYS A 7 25.16 -18.01 -11.62
C LYS A 7 25.59 -16.55 -11.40
N ALA A 8 26.63 -16.32 -10.61
CA ALA A 8 27.14 -14.98 -10.33
C ALA A 8 27.79 -14.31 -11.55
N LEU A 9 28.37 -15.09 -12.47
CA LEU A 9 29.02 -14.55 -13.68
C LEU A 9 28.04 -14.15 -14.78
N LEU A 10 26.82 -14.68 -14.80
CA LEU A 10 25.83 -14.39 -15.85
C LEU A 10 24.80 -13.31 -15.48
N LEU A 11 24.73 -12.88 -14.22
CA LEU A 11 23.80 -11.83 -13.76
C LEU A 11 24.44 -10.45 -13.63
N GLY A 12 25.68 -10.28 -14.13
CA GLY A 12 26.45 -9.04 -14.02
C GLY A 12 26.19 -7.99 -15.10
N THR A 13 25.02 -7.92 -15.74
CA THR A 13 24.83 -7.02 -16.92
C THR A 13 23.84 -5.87 -16.81
N LEU A 14 23.06 -5.65 -15.73
CA LEU A 14 22.16 -4.49 -15.68
C LEU A 14 22.00 -3.85 -14.29
N ALA A 15 23.09 -3.64 -13.56
CA ALA A 15 23.08 -2.76 -12.37
C ALA A 15 23.28 -1.27 -12.73
N GLY A 16 22.89 -0.86 -13.95
CA GLY A 16 23.15 0.47 -14.52
C GLY A 16 21.94 1.42 -14.57
N MET A 17 20.77 1.04 -14.05
CA MET A 17 19.62 1.93 -13.86
C MET A 17 18.82 1.49 -12.65
N VAL A 18 19.40 1.61 -11.45
CA VAL A 18 18.54 1.71 -10.27
C VAL A 18 17.89 3.09 -10.36
N LEU A 19 16.70 3.15 -10.97
CA LEU A 19 15.77 4.26 -10.79
C LEU A 19 15.37 4.26 -9.31
N THR A 20 16.23 4.76 -8.42
CA THR A 20 15.78 5.09 -7.07
C THR A 20 14.87 6.30 -7.23
N ALA A 21 13.59 6.04 -7.52
CA ALA A 21 12.55 7.06 -7.42
C ALA A 21 12.64 7.63 -5.99
N PRO A 22 12.97 8.92 -5.81
CA PRO A 22 13.04 9.48 -4.48
C PRO A 22 11.60 9.53 -3.95
N ASN A 23 11.36 8.74 -2.91
CA ASN A 23 10.21 8.89 -2.03
C ASN A 23 8.82 8.60 -2.64
N ALA A 24 8.65 7.44 -3.30
CA ALA A 24 7.35 6.81 -3.31
C ALA A 24 7.09 6.25 -1.90
N GLN A 25 6.43 7.01 -1.02
CA GLN A 25 5.84 6.41 0.18
C GLN A 25 4.94 5.28 -0.32
N LYS A 26 5.38 4.04 -0.10
CA LYS A 26 4.72 2.85 -0.64
C LYS A 26 3.31 2.82 -0.07
N ALA A 27 2.36 3.25 -0.86
CA ALA A 27 0.95 3.19 -0.51
C ALA A 27 0.59 1.73 -0.20
N GLN A 28 -0.06 1.53 0.93
CA GLN A 28 -0.51 0.24 1.40
C GLN A 28 -1.94 0.01 0.91
N GLU A 29 -2.16 -1.09 0.19
CA GLU A 29 -3.51 -1.50 -0.21
C GLU A 29 -4.33 -1.83 1.04
N PRO A 30 -5.53 -1.25 1.20
CA PRO A 30 -6.41 -1.56 2.32
C PRO A 30 -7.03 -2.94 2.16
N LEU A 31 -7.26 -3.64 3.27
CA LEU A 31 -7.85 -4.97 3.31
C LEU A 31 -9.39 -4.94 3.18
N CYS A 32 -9.90 -4.32 2.11
CA CYS A 32 -11.34 -4.15 1.91
C CYS A 32 -12.12 -5.47 1.79
N SER A 33 -11.45 -6.56 1.43
CA SER A 33 -12.05 -7.91 1.46
C SER A 33 -12.45 -8.38 2.87
N ARG A 34 -11.90 -7.79 3.94
CA ARG A 34 -12.32 -8.06 5.33
C ARG A 34 -13.57 -7.30 5.74
N TYR A 35 -13.88 -6.21 5.05
CA TYR A 35 -15.02 -5.34 5.33
C TYR A 35 -16.09 -5.61 4.27
N GLY A 36 -17.03 -6.49 4.61
CA GLY A 36 -18.15 -6.87 3.75
C GLY A 36 -19.12 -5.70 3.49
N GLU A 37 -20.42 -5.98 3.45
CA GLU A 37 -21.46 -4.93 3.37
C GLU A 37 -21.95 -4.46 4.74
N ALA A 38 -21.47 -5.10 5.82
CA ALA A 38 -21.84 -4.73 7.18
C ALA A 38 -21.32 -3.33 7.55
N PRO A 39 -22.05 -2.59 8.40
CA PRO A 39 -21.58 -1.32 8.94
C PRO A 39 -20.21 -1.46 9.62
N CYS A 40 -19.33 -0.49 9.41
CA CYS A 40 -18.04 -0.42 10.09
C CYS A 40 -18.21 -0.27 11.60
N LYS A 41 -17.32 -0.91 12.37
CA LYS A 41 -17.24 -0.65 13.81
C LYS A 41 -16.83 0.81 14.06
N LEU A 42 -17.29 1.37 15.17
CA LEU A 42 -16.95 2.74 15.61
C LEU A 42 -15.56 2.84 16.28
N GLU A 43 -14.66 1.90 15.99
CA GLU A 43 -13.30 1.93 16.51
C GLU A 43 -12.49 3.01 15.78
N TYR A 44 -11.77 3.81 16.54
CA TYR A 44 -11.00 4.93 16.01
C TYR A 44 -9.52 4.57 15.87
N ASN A 45 -9.13 4.16 14.67
CA ASN A 45 -7.78 3.78 14.28
C ASN A 45 -7.43 4.49 12.96
N PRO A 46 -7.14 5.81 13.01
CA PRO A 46 -7.13 6.64 11.81
C PRO A 46 -6.06 6.20 10.80
N VAL A 47 -6.37 6.39 9.51
CA VAL A 47 -5.44 6.18 8.40
C VAL A 47 -5.50 7.37 7.44
N CYS A 48 -4.34 7.76 6.91
CA CYS A 48 -4.23 8.77 5.87
C CYS A 48 -4.34 8.10 4.50
N GLY A 49 -5.31 8.50 3.69
CA GLY A 49 -5.48 8.02 2.32
C GLY A 49 -4.51 8.70 1.35
N THR A 50 -4.25 8.06 0.22
CA THR A 50 -3.47 8.64 -0.89
C THR A 50 -4.13 9.84 -1.55
N ASP A 51 -5.39 10.10 -1.23
CA ASP A 51 -6.14 11.30 -1.60
C ASP A 51 -5.95 12.47 -0.61
N GLY A 52 -5.16 12.26 0.45
CA GLY A 52 -4.85 13.27 1.47
C GLY A 52 -5.92 13.40 2.55
N ASN A 53 -6.93 12.54 2.58
CA ASN A 53 -7.98 12.57 3.60
C ASN A 53 -7.69 11.58 4.74
N THR A 54 -8.06 11.97 5.96
CA THR A 54 -8.01 11.06 7.12
C THR A 54 -9.32 10.29 7.22
N TYR A 55 -9.23 8.98 7.31
CA TYR A 55 -10.34 8.07 7.55
C TYR A 55 -10.28 7.57 8.99
N GLY A 56 -11.43 7.50 9.67
CA GLY A 56 -11.49 7.14 11.09
C GLY A 56 -10.99 5.71 11.38
N ASN A 57 -11.08 4.83 10.37
CA ASN A 57 -10.42 3.53 10.34
C ASN A 57 -10.33 2.97 8.91
N GLU A 58 -9.59 1.87 8.73
CA GLU A 58 -9.43 1.18 7.44
C GLU A 58 -10.79 0.77 6.82
N CYS A 59 -11.78 0.39 7.63
CA CYS A 59 -13.11 0.06 7.14
C CYS A 59 -13.81 1.27 6.51
N SER A 60 -13.73 2.45 7.13
CA SER A 60 -14.34 3.67 6.60
C SER A 60 -13.72 4.10 5.26
N LEU A 61 -12.41 3.91 5.09
CA LEU A 61 -11.74 4.09 3.80
C LEU A 61 -12.28 3.13 2.75
N CYS A 62 -12.39 1.84 3.09
CA CYS A 62 -12.96 0.83 2.20
C CYS A 62 -14.42 1.09 1.83
N TYR A 63 -15.22 1.60 2.78
CA TYR A 63 -16.59 2.00 2.53
C TYR A 63 -16.64 3.14 1.53
N GLU A 64 -15.78 4.15 1.66
CA GLU A 64 -15.73 5.25 0.70
C GLU A 64 -15.27 4.82 -0.69
N ASN A 65 -14.25 3.96 -0.77
CA ASN A 65 -13.84 3.36 -2.04
C ASN A 65 -15.02 2.67 -2.75
N ARG A 66 -15.88 1.98 -2.00
CA ARG A 66 -17.08 1.34 -2.57
C ARG A 66 -18.15 2.35 -2.97
N LEU A 67 -18.42 3.34 -2.13
CA LEU A 67 -19.46 4.35 -2.35
C LEU A 67 -19.14 5.22 -3.57
N ARG A 68 -17.88 5.66 -3.68
CA ARG A 68 -17.42 6.58 -4.72
C ARG A 68 -16.79 5.86 -5.92
N SER A 69 -16.69 4.52 -5.87
CA SER A 69 -15.97 3.72 -6.87
C SER A 69 -14.52 4.18 -7.05
N GLU A 70 -13.88 4.54 -5.94
CA GLU A 70 -12.49 4.99 -5.89
C GLU A 70 -11.57 3.85 -5.44
N LYS A 71 -10.26 4.04 -5.67
CA LYS A 71 -9.22 3.11 -5.23
C LYS A 71 -8.17 3.84 -4.40
N ILE A 72 -8.62 4.51 -3.35
CA ILE A 72 -7.78 5.14 -2.35
C ILE A 72 -6.98 4.05 -1.64
N GLN A 73 -5.67 4.22 -1.60
CA GLN A 73 -4.76 3.38 -0.82
C GLN A 73 -4.43 4.11 0.48
N ILE A 74 -3.86 3.39 1.46
CA ILE A 74 -3.37 4.00 2.69
C ILE A 74 -1.98 4.58 2.41
N GLN A 75 -1.79 5.88 2.54
CA GLN A 75 -0.47 6.50 2.49
C GLN A 75 0.34 6.18 3.75
N HIS A 76 -0.28 6.34 4.93
CA HIS A 76 0.28 5.93 6.20
C HIS A 76 -0.80 5.77 7.29
N VAL A 77 -0.43 5.10 8.39
CA VAL A 77 -1.28 5.00 9.59
C VAL A 77 -1.27 6.34 10.34
N GLY A 78 -2.39 6.73 10.93
CA GLY A 78 -2.58 8.01 11.61
C GLY A 78 -3.40 9.01 10.79
N HIS A 79 -3.44 10.25 11.26
CA HIS A 79 -3.99 11.37 10.51
C HIS A 79 -3.03 11.80 9.40
N CYS A 80 -3.57 12.30 8.30
CA CYS A 80 -2.87 13.28 7.48
C CYS A 80 -2.71 14.58 8.29
#